data_AF-B1I234-F1
#
_entry.id   AF-B1I234-F1
#
_cell.length_a   1.000
_cell.length_b   1.000
_cell.length_c   1.000
_cell.angle_alpha   90.00
_cell.angle_beta   90.00
_cell.angle_gamma   90.00
#
_symmetry.space_group_name_H-M   'P 1'
#
loop_
_entity.id
_entity.type
_entity.pdbx_description
1 polymer ?
#
loop_
_entity_poly.entity_id
_entity_poly.type
_entity_poly.pdbx_seq_one_letter_code
_entity_poly.pdbx_strand_id
1 'polypeptide(L)' 'MGRTIVYTKTGCPFCAGLIREYREQGLEFEEINVSLDPEAKKLVKGTYRVNRVPVVVRDGQVVQVGDRAGKG' A
#
# COMPACT_ATOMS: atom_id res chain seq x y z
N MET A 1 -4.00 15.44 11.21
CA MET A 1 -3.62 14.04 11.43
C MET A 1 -3.90 13.29 10.15
N GLY A 2 -2.88 13.03 9.33
CA GLY A 2 -3.09 12.37 8.02
C GLY A 2 -3.12 10.86 8.20
N ARG A 3 -4.18 10.20 7.73
CA ARG A 3 -4.29 8.73 7.75
C ARG A 3 -3.42 8.17 6.63
N THR A 4 -2.48 7.29 6.98
CA THR A 4 -1.67 6.54 6.01
C THR A 4 -2.28 5.17 5.82
N ILE A 5 -2.49 4.75 4.59
CA ILE A 5 -3.05 3.46 4.21
C ILE A 5 -2.08 2.80 3.25
N VAL A 6 -1.67 1.57 3.55
CA VAL A 6 -0.78 0.77 2.73
C VAL A 6 -1.58 -0.38 2.13
N TYR A 7 -1.78 -0.32 0.83
CA TYR A 7 -2.42 -1.40 0.08
C TYR A 7 -1.40 -2.46 -0.27
N THR A 8 -1.64 -3.68 0.19
CA THR A 8 -0.80 -4.86 0.00
C THR A 8 -1.55 -5.95 -0.74
N LYS A 9 -0.83 -7.00 -1.17
CA LYS A 9 -1.40 -8.17 -1.81
C LYS A 9 -0.81 -9.44 -1.20
N THR A 10 -1.64 -10.45 -0.99
CA THR A 10 -1.17 -11.79 -0.60
C THR A 10 -0.19 -12.35 -1.63
N GLY A 11 0.96 -12.82 -1.17
CA GLY A 11 2.01 -13.41 -2.00
C GLY A 11 3.01 -12.41 -2.61
N CYS A 12 3.02 -11.16 -2.16
CA CYS A 12 4.02 -10.17 -2.58
C CYS A 12 5.11 -10.00 -1.51
N PRO A 13 6.35 -10.49 -1.72
CA PRO A 13 7.42 -10.40 -0.72
C PRO A 13 7.82 -8.95 -0.41
N PHE A 14 7.71 -8.05 -1.40
CA PHE A 14 8.00 -6.63 -1.26
C PHE A 14 7.01 -5.90 -0.32
N CYS A 15 5.74 -6.31 -0.33
CA CYS A 15 4.75 -5.74 0.58
C CYS A 15 5.13 -5.99 2.05
N ALA A 16 5.56 -7.21 2.38
CA ALA A 16 5.95 -7.56 3.75
C ALA A 16 7.15 -6.74 4.23
N GLY A 17 8.12 -6.46 3.35
CA GLY A 17 9.28 -5.60 3.66
C GLY A 17 8.86 -4.17 4.00
N LEU A 18 8.03 -3.54 3.15
CA LEU A 18 7.56 -2.17 3.36
C LEU A 18 6.76 -2.03 4.67
N ILE A 19 5.87 -2.98 4.95
CA ILE A 19 5.06 -2.99 6.17
C ILE A 19 5.97 -3.09 7.41
N ARG A 20 6.98 -3.95 7.35
CA ARG A 20 7.92 -4.11 8.46
C ARG A 20 8.70 -2.82 8.70
N GLU A 21 9.26 -2.22 7.66
CA GLU A 21 9.95 -0.93 7.72
C GLU A 21 9.05 0.17 8.33
N TYR A 22 7.79 0.28 7.90
CA TYR A 22 6.88 1.28 8.44
C TYR A 22 6.56 1.04 9.93
N ARG A 23 6.44 -0.23 10.36
CA ARG A 23 6.27 -0.56 11.78
C ARG A 23 7.54 -0.27 12.58
N GLU A 24 8.71 -0.58 12.03
CA GLU A 24 10.01 -0.31 12.66
C GLU A 24 10.25 1.19 12.80
N GLN A 25 9.77 2.01 11.87
CA GLN A 25 9.77 3.47 11.96
C GLN A 25 8.73 4.04 12.94
N GLY A 26 7.84 3.20 13.50
CA GLY A 26 6.77 3.65 14.38
C GLY A 26 5.73 4.52 13.68
N LEU A 27 5.55 4.36 12.36
CA LEU A 27 4.54 5.09 11.61
C LEU A 27 3.17 4.47 11.86
N GLU A 28 2.17 5.32 12.10
CA GLU A 28 0.76 4.90 12.10
C GLU A 28 0.27 4.75 10.66
N PHE A 29 0.01 3.50 10.25
CA PHE A 29 -0.55 3.18 8.95
C PHE A 29 -1.54 2.01 9.04
N GLU A 30 -2.49 1.99 8.12
CA GLU A 30 -3.50 0.94 7.98
C GLU A 30 -3.13 0.02 6.82
N GLU A 31 -2.94 -1.28 7.09
CA GLU A 31 -2.67 -2.26 6.04
C GLU A 31 -3.98 -2.79 5.46
N ILE A 32 -4.20 -2.61 4.15
CA ILE A 32 -5.37 -3.14 3.44
C ILE A 32 -4.92 -4.12 2.36
N ASN A 33 -5.31 -5.38 2.51
CA ASN A 33 -4.97 -6.42 1.55
C ASN A 33 -5.97 -6.48 0.39
N VAL A 34 -5.57 -6.00 -0.79
CA VAL A 34 -6.41 -5.96 -2.00
C VAL A 34 -6.71 -7.34 -2.61
N SER A 35 -6.04 -8.41 -2.13
CA SER A 35 -6.39 -9.78 -2.50
C SER A 35 -7.57 -10.31 -1.70
N LEU A 36 -7.73 -9.85 -0.45
CA LEU A 36 -8.84 -10.22 0.42
C LEU A 36 -10.01 -9.25 0.26
N ASP A 37 -9.72 -8.01 -0.11
CA ASP A 37 -10.69 -6.93 -0.23
C ASP A 37 -10.86 -6.48 -1.71
N PRO A 38 -11.92 -6.94 -2.40
CA PRO A 38 -12.15 -6.60 -3.80
C PRO A 38 -12.52 -5.12 -4.01
N GLU A 39 -13.05 -4.45 -2.99
CA GLU A 39 -13.35 -3.02 -3.06
C GLU A 39 -12.06 -2.21 -3.04
N ALA A 40 -11.13 -2.53 -2.14
CA ALA A 40 -9.80 -1.93 -2.12
C ALA A 40 -9.07 -2.13 -3.46
N LYS A 41 -9.18 -3.32 -4.07
CA LYS A 41 -8.63 -3.57 -5.41
C LYS A 41 -9.22 -2.67 -6.49
N LYS A 42 -10.55 -2.50 -6.50
CA LYS A 42 -11.22 -1.59 -7.44
C LYS A 42 -10.82 -0.14 -7.20
N LEU A 43 -10.68 0.27 -5.95
CA LEU A 43 -10.27 1.61 -5.56
C LEU A 43 -8.83 1.90 -6.00
N VAL A 44 -7.89 0.99 -5.74
CA VAL A 44 -6.49 1.14 -6.18
C VAL A 44 -6.37 1.18 -7.71
N LYS A 45 -7.08 0.29 -8.41
CA LYS A 45 -7.02 0.23 -9.87
C LYS A 45 -7.81 1.36 -10.56
N GLY A 46 -8.93 1.77 -9.99
CA GLY A 46 -9.84 2.76 -10.57
C GLY A 46 -9.49 4.18 -10.15
N THR A 47 -9.50 4.43 -8.84
CA THR A 47 -9.24 5.76 -8.24
C THR A 47 -7.77 6.12 -8.38
N TYR A 48 -6.88 5.24 -7.95
CA TYR A 48 -5.44 5.53 -7.96
C TYR A 48 -4.77 5.20 -9.30
N ARG A 49 -5.47 4.50 -10.20
CA ARG A 49 -4.93 4.02 -11.49
C ARG A 49 -3.63 3.22 -11.35
N VAL A 50 -3.46 2.58 -10.21
CA VAL A 50 -2.29 1.78 -9.90
C VAL A 50 -2.60 0.30 -10.12
N ASN A 51 -1.73 -0.40 -10.85
CA ASN A 51 -1.83 -1.85 -11.07
C ASN A 51 -0.76 -2.66 -10.31
N ARG A 52 0.01 -2.00 -9.44
CA ARG A 52 1.19 -2.59 -8.79
C ARG A 52 1.14 -2.31 -7.29
N VAL A 53 1.65 -3.23 -6.50
CA VAL A 53 1.69 -3.15 -5.03
C VAL A 53 3.14 -3.36 -4.57
N PRO A 54 3.52 -2.86 -3.38
CA PRO A 54 2.70 -2.11 -2.41
C PRO A 54 2.34 -0.68 -2.85
N VAL A 55 1.22 -0.13 -2.37
CA VAL A 55 0.82 1.27 -2.63
C VAL A 55 0.60 1.98 -1.30
N VAL A 56 1.24 3.12 -1.11
CA VAL A 56 1.04 3.96 0.08
C VAL A 56 0.20 5.17 -0.31
N VAL A 57 -0.89 5.32 0.41
CA VAL A 57 -1.83 6.43 0.29
C VAL A 57 -1.80 7.19 1.60
N ARG A 58 -1.59 8.50 1.53
CA ARG A 58 -1.62 9.38 2.69
C ARG A 58 -2.62 10.47 2.42
N ASP A 59 -3.59 10.62 3.32
CA ASP A 59 -4.62 11.66 3.18
C ASP A 59 -5.41 11.54 1.86
N GLY A 60 -5.67 10.32 1.40
CA GLY A 60 -6.36 10.04 0.13
C GLY A 60 -5.52 10.27 -1.12
N GLN A 61 -4.26 10.68 -1.00
CA GLN A 61 -3.32 10.85 -2.12
C GLN A 61 -2.29 9.74 -2.14
N VAL A 62 -2.00 9.22 -3.34
CA VAL A 62 -0.93 8.23 -3.53
C VAL A 62 0.41 8.93 -3.35
N VAL A 63 1.14 8.56 -2.30
CA VAL A 63 2.48 9.10 -2.02
C VAL A 63 3.58 8.17 -2.53
N GLN A 64 3.30 6.87 -2.63
CA GLN A 64 4.27 5.89 -3.10
C GLN A 64 3.59 4.71 -3.80
N VAL A 65 4.18 4.28 -4.92
CA VAL A 65 3.76 3.08 -5.65
C VAL A 65 4.99 2.20 -5.86
N GLY A 66 4.92 0.96 -5.41
CA GLY A 66 6.04 0.02 -5.41
C GLY A 66 6.93 0.13 -4.17
N ASP A 67 7.87 -0.81 -4.05
CA ASP A 67 8.91 -0.76 -3.02
C ASP A 67 9.82 0.47 -3.21
N ARG A 68 10.59 0.83 -2.18
CA ARG A 68 11.56 1.95 -2.20
C ARG A 68 12.56 1.85 -3.37
N ALA A 69 12.78 0.65 -3.94
CA ALA A 69 13.60 0.41 -5.13
C ALA A 69 12.89 0.65 -6.48
N GLY A 70 11.62 1.09 -6.51
CA GLY A 70 10.84 1.24 -7.75
C GLY A 70 10.50 -0.09 -8.43
N LYS A 71 10.72 -1.21 -7.74
CA LYS A 71 10.35 -2.54 -8.22
C LYS A 71 9.00 -2.94 -7.63
N GLY A 72 8.05 -3.17 -8.52
CA GLY A 72 6.66 -3.54 -8.28
C GLY A 72 5.95 -3.80 -9.60
#